data_AF-A0A9W7MBT5-F1
#
_entry.id   AF-A0A9W7MBT5-F1
#
_cell.length_a   1.000
_cell.length_b   1.000
_cell.length_c   1.000
_cell.angle_alpha   90.00
_cell.angle_beta   90.00
_cell.angle_gamma   90.00
#
_symmetry.space_group_name_H-M   'P 1'
#
loop_
_entity.id
_entity.type
_entity.pdbx_description
1 polymer ?
#
loop_
_entity_poly.entity_id
_entity_poly.type
_entity_poly.pdbx_seq_one_letter_code
_entity_poly.pdbx_strand_id
1 'polypeptide(L)'
;MACTHDHSCEDHDCSSSWSLYKHIDLPKVTALNEANPGSVKSVFKAWEERLNSTGEHLESNEGDPELLVYIPFTSDVKIKSISIVGGADGTSPSKLRVFINRDGIDFSDAQSMQPVQEWDLVENLHGMLEYQTRYSKFQSVANITLHFPDSFGGDTTQIHYIGFKGEATQLKRDVVATIVYEITPNPSDHKTRAETGGGLSHVE
;
A
#
# COMPACT_ATOMS: atom_id res chain seq x y z
N MET A 1 18.30 -35.70 -29.25
CA MET A 1 18.58 -35.79 -27.81
C MET A 1 17.74 -34.72 -27.14
N ALA A 2 16.60 -35.11 -26.54
CA ALA A 2 15.73 -34.21 -25.81
C ALA A 2 16.29 -34.03 -24.41
N CYS A 3 16.64 -32.81 -24.03
CA CYS A 3 16.99 -32.47 -22.66
C CYS A 3 15.73 -31.99 -21.96
N THR A 4 15.00 -32.93 -21.35
CA THR A 4 13.97 -32.65 -20.35
C THR A 4 14.68 -32.23 -19.06
N HIS A 5 14.82 -30.93 -18.82
CA HIS A 5 15.17 -30.44 -17.49
C HIS A 5 13.89 -30.26 -16.69
N ASP A 6 13.71 -31.23 -15.79
CA ASP A 6 12.80 -31.25 -14.67
C ASP A 6 13.06 -30.01 -13.79
N HIS A 7 12.14 -29.04 -13.83
CA HIS A 7 12.13 -27.91 -12.89
C HIS A 7 11.53 -28.39 -11.56
N SER A 8 12.36 -29.01 -10.72
CA SER A 8 12.07 -29.19 -9.30
C SER A 8 12.54 -27.95 -8.53
N CYS A 9 11.76 -26.90 -8.62
CA CYS A 9 11.70 -25.77 -7.69
C CYS A 9 10.20 -25.48 -7.57
N GLU A 10 9.60 -25.26 -6.40
CA GLU A 10 9.32 -23.87 -5.98
C GLU A 10 8.51 -23.78 -4.67
N ASP A 11 8.30 -24.85 -3.88
CA ASP A 11 7.36 -24.72 -2.75
C ASP A 11 7.93 -23.98 -1.52
N HIS A 12 9.25 -24.00 -1.31
CA HIS A 12 9.85 -23.52 -0.06
C HIS A 12 10.28 -22.03 -0.06
N ASP A 13 10.30 -21.35 -1.21
CA ASP A 13 10.69 -19.92 -1.31
C ASP A 13 9.50 -18.97 -1.51
N CYS A 14 8.32 -19.50 -1.85
CA CYS A 14 7.14 -18.69 -2.14
C CYS A 14 6.71 -17.87 -0.91
N SER A 15 6.62 -18.47 0.28
CA SER A 15 6.17 -17.78 1.50
C SER A 15 7.02 -16.54 1.84
N SER A 16 8.34 -16.64 1.68
CA SER A 16 9.29 -15.55 1.94
C SER A 16 9.05 -14.32 1.06
N SER A 17 8.64 -14.54 -0.18
CA SER A 17 8.36 -13.48 -1.15
C SER A 17 7.06 -12.72 -0.85
N TRP A 18 6.11 -13.32 -0.14
CA TRP A 18 4.80 -12.75 0.25
C TRP A 18 4.81 -12.23 1.70
N SER A 19 5.84 -11.48 2.06
CA SER A 19 6.08 -11.03 3.44
C SER A 19 5.48 -9.66 3.76
N LEU A 20 5.00 -8.92 2.75
CA LEU A 20 4.57 -7.53 2.92
C LEU A 20 3.33 -7.34 3.80
N TYR A 21 2.53 -8.39 4.03
CA TYR A 21 1.38 -8.32 4.95
C TYR A 21 1.80 -7.91 6.36
N LYS A 22 3.04 -8.24 6.79
CA LYS A 22 3.63 -7.86 8.08
C LYS A 22 3.87 -6.35 8.20
N HIS A 23 3.95 -5.66 7.07
CA HIS A 23 4.19 -4.22 6.99
C HIS A 23 2.91 -3.41 6.82
N ILE A 24 1.74 -4.05 6.74
CA ILE A 24 0.45 -3.36 6.66
C ILE A 24 0.07 -2.81 8.04
N ASP A 25 -0.34 -1.54 8.09
CA ASP A 25 -0.89 -0.92 9.30
C ASP A 25 -2.38 -1.28 9.42
N LEU A 26 -2.66 -2.54 9.80
CA LEU A 26 -4.00 -3.14 9.88
C LEU A 26 -5.04 -2.28 10.64
N PRO A 27 -4.71 -1.60 11.76
CA PRO A 27 -5.65 -0.71 12.44
C PRO A 27 -6.18 0.43 11.57
N LYS A 28 -5.39 0.90 10.60
CA LYS A 28 -5.74 2.01 9.70
C LYS A 28 -6.23 1.56 8.32
N VAL A 29 -6.30 0.26 8.07
CA VAL A 29 -6.94 -0.28 6.87
C VAL A 29 -8.43 0.04 6.93
N THR A 30 -8.96 0.55 5.82
CA THR A 30 -10.38 0.89 5.68
C THR A 30 -10.89 0.38 4.34
N ALA A 31 -12.17 0.04 4.29
CA ALA A 31 -12.87 -0.25 3.05
C ALA A 31 -14.13 0.62 2.95
N LEU A 32 -14.45 1.01 1.72
CA LEU A 32 -15.73 1.60 1.36
C LEU A 32 -16.60 0.51 0.74
N ASN A 33 -17.90 0.56 1.06
CA ASN A 33 -18.91 -0.37 0.60
C ASN A 33 -18.75 -1.83 1.09
N GLU A 34 -18.10 -2.05 2.22
CA GLU A 34 -18.06 -3.37 2.87
C GLU A 34 -19.38 -3.65 3.62
N ALA A 35 -19.93 -4.86 3.45
CA ALA A 35 -21.16 -5.30 4.12
C ALA A 35 -21.02 -5.34 5.64
N ASN A 36 -19.86 -5.82 6.10
CA ASN A 36 -19.53 -5.94 7.52
C ASN A 36 -18.37 -4.97 7.83
N PRO A 37 -18.59 -3.92 8.64
CA PRO A 37 -17.55 -2.93 8.94
C PRO A 37 -16.31 -3.57 9.59
N GLY A 38 -15.15 -3.36 8.99
CA GLY A 38 -13.87 -3.90 9.43
C GLY A 38 -13.55 -5.31 8.93
N SER A 39 -14.43 -5.94 8.15
CA SER A 39 -14.21 -7.25 7.53
C SER A 39 -12.99 -7.26 6.60
N VAL A 40 -12.67 -6.11 5.98
CA VAL A 40 -11.47 -5.93 5.18
C VAL A 40 -10.17 -6.35 5.88
N LYS A 41 -10.11 -6.33 7.22
CA LYS A 41 -8.89 -6.71 7.95
C LYS A 41 -8.60 -8.21 7.89
N SER A 42 -9.62 -9.04 7.68
CA SER A 42 -9.48 -10.50 7.69
C SER A 42 -8.81 -11.07 6.42
N VAL A 43 -8.82 -10.30 5.32
CA VAL A 43 -8.27 -10.74 4.03
C VAL A 43 -6.74 -10.65 3.97
N PHE A 44 -6.12 -9.96 4.93
CA PHE A 44 -4.66 -9.84 5.04
C PHE A 44 -4.11 -10.89 6.00
N LYS A 45 -3.65 -12.00 5.44
CA LYS A 45 -3.10 -13.15 6.18
C LYS A 45 -1.81 -13.64 5.55
N ALA A 46 -1.16 -14.62 6.17
CA ALA A 46 0.03 -15.24 5.59
C ALA A 46 -0.30 -15.97 4.28
N TRP A 47 0.67 -16.07 3.37
CA TRP A 47 0.52 -16.76 2.08
C TRP A 47 0.05 -18.21 2.24
N GLU A 48 0.47 -18.90 3.30
CA GLU A 48 0.08 -20.27 3.61
C GLU A 48 -1.41 -20.39 3.98
N GLU A 49 -1.98 -19.33 4.53
CA GLU A 49 -3.39 -19.26 4.94
C GLU A 49 -4.31 -18.70 3.86
N ARG A 50 -3.78 -18.39 2.65
CA ARG A 50 -4.54 -17.76 1.57
C ARG A 50 -5.82 -18.50 1.19
N LEU A 51 -5.80 -19.84 1.25
CA LEU A 51 -6.94 -20.72 0.96
C LEU A 51 -7.76 -21.11 2.20
N ASN A 52 -7.40 -20.61 3.38
CA ASN A 52 -8.19 -20.87 4.57
C ASN A 52 -9.47 -20.03 4.54
N SER A 53 -10.55 -20.61 4.04
CA SER A 53 -11.89 -20.00 3.92
C SER A 53 -12.71 -20.06 5.21
N THR A 54 -12.14 -20.57 6.31
CA THR A 54 -12.86 -20.75 7.59
C THR A 54 -13.05 -19.42 8.34
N GLY A 55 -12.34 -18.37 7.93
CA GLY A 55 -12.41 -17.05 8.55
C GLY A 55 -13.42 -16.10 7.88
N GLU A 56 -13.52 -14.90 8.45
CA GLU A 56 -14.25 -13.79 7.84
C GLU A 56 -13.62 -13.41 6.50
N HIS A 57 -14.44 -12.89 5.60
CA HIS A 57 -14.02 -12.39 4.28
C HIS A 57 -14.57 -10.99 4.08
N LEU A 58 -13.96 -10.26 3.14
CA LEU A 58 -14.50 -8.99 2.69
C LEU A 58 -15.61 -9.27 1.70
N GLU A 59 -16.77 -8.67 1.93
CA GLU A 59 -17.92 -8.73 1.02
C GLU A 59 -18.44 -7.30 0.81
N SER A 60 -18.90 -7.00 -0.41
CA SER A 60 -19.56 -5.73 -0.72
C SER A 60 -21.02 -5.70 -0.25
N ASN A 61 -21.61 -4.51 -0.13
CA ASN A 61 -23.02 -4.39 0.19
C ASN A 61 -23.91 -5.09 -0.84
N GLU A 62 -25.08 -5.58 -0.39
CA GLU A 62 -26.03 -6.28 -1.25
C GLU A 62 -26.48 -5.40 -2.44
N GLY A 63 -26.30 -5.93 -3.66
CA GLY A 63 -26.71 -5.28 -4.89
C GLY A 63 -25.76 -4.21 -5.42
N ASP A 64 -24.58 -4.06 -4.80
CA ASP A 64 -23.51 -3.20 -5.30
C ASP A 64 -22.14 -3.90 -5.19
N PRO A 65 -21.58 -4.40 -6.30
CA PRO A 65 -20.31 -5.11 -6.31
C PRO A 65 -19.08 -4.17 -6.16
N GLU A 66 -19.27 -2.85 -6.22
CA GLU A 66 -18.16 -1.91 -6.19
C GLU A 66 -17.50 -1.87 -4.80
N LEU A 67 -16.17 -2.09 -4.73
CA LEU A 67 -15.40 -2.03 -3.49
C LEU A 67 -14.18 -1.13 -3.64
N LEU A 68 -13.85 -0.42 -2.57
CA LEU A 68 -12.62 0.36 -2.49
C LEU A 68 -11.91 0.09 -1.18
N VAL A 69 -10.66 -0.35 -1.24
CA VAL A 69 -9.87 -0.77 -0.10
C VAL A 69 -8.63 0.10 0.01
N TYR A 70 -8.50 0.84 1.11
CA TYR A 70 -7.34 1.65 1.43
C TYR A 70 -6.42 0.91 2.41
N ILE A 71 -5.17 0.70 2.01
CA ILE A 71 -4.15 -0.05 2.76
C ILE A 71 -2.91 0.84 2.99
N PRO A 72 -2.72 1.36 4.21
CA PRO A 72 -1.49 2.02 4.60
C PRO A 72 -0.40 1.01 5.00
N PHE A 73 0.86 1.30 4.65
CA PHE A 73 2.02 0.55 5.12
C PHE A 73 2.76 1.29 6.24
N THR A 74 3.34 0.52 7.16
CA THR A 74 4.17 1.01 8.29
C THR A 74 5.55 1.51 7.85
N SER A 75 6.00 1.11 6.67
CA SER A 75 7.24 1.54 6.01
C SER A 75 7.02 1.56 4.50
N ASP A 76 7.79 2.34 3.76
CA ASP A 76 7.74 2.28 2.29
C ASP A 76 8.05 0.86 1.80
N VAL A 77 7.21 0.33 0.92
CA VAL A 77 7.39 -1.00 0.32
C VAL A 77 7.62 -0.92 -1.18
N LYS A 78 8.33 -1.91 -1.69
CA LYS A 78 8.47 -2.20 -3.11
C LYS A 78 7.55 -3.35 -3.47
N ILE A 79 6.53 -3.10 -4.28
CA ILE A 79 5.58 -4.14 -4.70
C ILE A 79 6.03 -4.68 -6.05
N LYS A 80 6.19 -6.00 -6.16
CA LYS A 80 6.52 -6.71 -7.40
C LYS A 80 5.26 -7.33 -8.01
N SER A 81 4.47 -8.03 -7.18
CA SER A 81 3.21 -8.65 -7.60
C SER A 81 2.12 -8.46 -6.56
N ILE A 82 0.87 -8.56 -7.01
CA ILE A 82 -0.34 -8.57 -6.19
C ILE A 82 -1.04 -9.91 -6.44
N SER A 83 -1.59 -10.54 -5.41
CA SER A 83 -2.48 -11.69 -5.57
C SER A 83 -3.79 -11.44 -4.85
N ILE A 84 -4.88 -11.79 -5.50
CA ILE A 84 -6.24 -11.65 -4.99
C ILE A 84 -6.91 -13.01 -5.13
N VAL A 85 -7.57 -13.45 -4.06
CA VAL A 85 -8.47 -14.61 -4.09
C VAL A 85 -9.87 -14.09 -3.83
N GLY A 86 -10.71 -14.16 -4.85
CA GLY A 86 -12.12 -13.78 -4.78
C GLY A 86 -13.02 -14.93 -4.35
N GLY A 87 -14.31 -14.66 -4.22
CA GLY A 87 -15.35 -15.65 -3.95
C GLY A 87 -15.75 -16.50 -5.15
N ALA A 88 -16.55 -17.53 -4.91
CA ALA A 88 -17.07 -18.43 -5.93
C ALA A 88 -18.32 -17.86 -6.62
N ASP A 89 -18.83 -18.59 -7.62
CA ASP A 89 -20.14 -18.30 -8.25
C ASP A 89 -20.26 -16.88 -8.84
N GLY A 90 -19.17 -16.33 -9.40
CA GLY A 90 -19.16 -15.02 -10.05
C GLY A 90 -19.01 -13.83 -9.10
N THR A 91 -18.90 -14.05 -7.79
CA THR A 91 -18.64 -13.00 -6.79
C THR A 91 -17.17 -12.57 -6.73
N SER A 92 -16.28 -13.24 -7.47
CA SER A 92 -14.89 -12.79 -7.64
C SER A 92 -14.85 -11.42 -8.35
N PRO A 93 -13.94 -10.51 -7.94
CA PRO A 93 -13.76 -9.24 -8.64
C PRO A 93 -13.24 -9.48 -10.06
N SER A 94 -13.81 -8.79 -11.05
CA SER A 94 -13.42 -8.92 -12.46
C SER A 94 -12.36 -7.91 -12.89
N LYS A 95 -12.23 -6.80 -12.16
CA LYS A 95 -11.28 -5.74 -12.48
C LYS A 95 -10.60 -5.20 -11.24
N LEU A 96 -9.34 -4.82 -11.37
CA LEU A 96 -8.58 -4.14 -10.35
C LEU A 96 -7.99 -2.84 -10.91
N ARG A 97 -8.25 -1.73 -10.24
CA ARG A 97 -7.57 -0.45 -10.45
C ARG A 97 -6.77 -0.10 -9.20
N VAL A 98 -5.53 0.32 -9.39
CA VAL A 98 -4.63 0.60 -8.27
C VAL A 98 -4.17 2.04 -8.28
N PHE A 99 -4.24 2.65 -7.10
CA PHE A 99 -3.70 3.97 -6.80
C PHE A 99 -2.69 3.83 -5.66
N ILE A 100 -1.64 4.66 -5.66
CA ILE A 100 -0.61 4.63 -4.62
C ILE A 100 -0.31 6.04 -4.11
N ASN A 101 0.15 6.12 -2.87
CA ASN A 101 0.64 7.34 -2.22
C ASN A 101 -0.37 8.49 -2.23
N ARG A 102 -1.64 8.16 -2.04
CA ARG A 102 -2.76 9.10 -1.96
C ARG A 102 -3.73 8.65 -0.88
N ASP A 103 -4.12 9.59 -0.06
CA ASP A 103 -5.05 9.38 1.04
C ASP A 103 -6.44 9.88 0.65
N GLY A 104 -7.48 9.25 1.19
CA GLY A 104 -8.86 9.72 1.04
C GLY A 104 -9.47 9.59 -0.35
N ILE A 105 -9.02 8.62 -1.17
CA ILE A 105 -9.66 8.33 -2.47
C ILE A 105 -11.05 7.76 -2.22
N ASP A 106 -12.08 8.40 -2.79
CA ASP A 106 -13.44 7.86 -2.86
C ASP A 106 -13.81 7.37 -4.28
N PHE A 107 -15.04 6.89 -4.48
CA PHE A 107 -15.50 6.36 -5.76
C PHE A 107 -15.47 7.39 -6.90
N SER A 108 -15.75 8.66 -6.59
CA SER A 108 -15.71 9.77 -7.56
C SER A 108 -14.27 10.02 -8.04
N ASP A 109 -13.31 9.98 -7.12
CA ASP A 109 -11.88 10.07 -7.44
C ASP A 109 -11.42 8.85 -8.24
N ALA A 110 -11.82 7.64 -7.84
CA ALA A 110 -11.46 6.40 -8.52
C ALA A 110 -11.98 6.32 -9.97
N GLN A 111 -13.08 7.02 -10.28
CA GLN A 111 -13.63 7.13 -11.63
C GLN A 111 -12.96 8.22 -12.47
N SER A 112 -12.55 9.32 -11.86
CA SER A 112 -11.99 10.48 -12.58
C SER A 112 -10.46 10.45 -12.72
N MET A 113 -9.77 9.80 -11.78
CA MET A 113 -8.31 9.72 -11.76
C MET A 113 -7.80 8.58 -12.64
N GLN A 114 -6.61 8.78 -13.22
CA GLN A 114 -5.90 7.71 -13.91
C GLN A 114 -5.29 6.75 -12.88
N PRO A 115 -5.62 5.45 -12.92
CA PRO A 115 -4.96 4.46 -12.06
C PRO A 115 -3.49 4.33 -12.44
N VAL A 116 -2.65 4.03 -11.46
CA VAL A 116 -1.21 3.77 -11.66
C VAL A 116 -1.02 2.59 -12.61
N GLN A 117 -1.86 1.57 -12.40
CA GLN A 117 -2.01 0.38 -13.20
C GLN A 117 -3.40 -0.23 -12.99
N GLU A 118 -3.93 -0.86 -14.04
CA GLU A 118 -5.17 -1.63 -14.00
C GLU A 118 -4.92 -3.04 -14.56
N TRP A 119 -5.74 -3.98 -14.10
CA TRP A 119 -5.76 -5.36 -14.59
C TRP A 119 -7.19 -5.83 -14.73
N ASP A 120 -7.46 -6.55 -15.82
CA ASP A 120 -8.61 -7.44 -15.90
C ASP A 120 -8.21 -8.71 -15.15
N LEU A 121 -8.96 -9.01 -14.09
CA LEU A 121 -8.70 -10.15 -13.23
C LEU A 121 -9.23 -11.42 -13.88
N VAL A 122 -8.87 -12.55 -13.29
CA VAL A 122 -9.40 -13.88 -13.56
C VAL A 122 -9.72 -14.51 -12.21
N GLU A 123 -10.80 -15.28 -12.15
CA GLU A 123 -11.21 -16.01 -10.94
C GLU A 123 -10.06 -16.88 -10.42
N ASN A 124 -9.55 -16.53 -9.24
CA ASN A 124 -8.36 -17.13 -8.65
C ASN A 124 -8.71 -17.96 -7.41
N LEU A 125 -9.67 -18.87 -7.53
CA LEU A 125 -10.18 -19.68 -6.41
C LEU A 125 -9.09 -20.52 -5.71
N HIS A 126 -8.02 -20.85 -6.45
CA HIS A 126 -6.89 -21.65 -5.95
C HIS A 126 -5.70 -20.79 -5.46
N GLY A 127 -5.79 -19.46 -5.51
CA GLY A 127 -4.74 -18.57 -5.02
C GLY A 127 -3.37 -18.79 -5.66
N MET A 128 -3.35 -19.16 -6.94
CA MET A 128 -2.13 -19.41 -7.72
C MET A 128 -1.78 -18.25 -8.65
N LEU A 129 -2.76 -17.41 -8.99
CA LEU A 129 -2.54 -16.27 -9.88
C LEU A 129 -1.87 -15.11 -9.13
N GLU A 130 -0.86 -14.55 -9.79
CA GLU A 130 -0.18 -13.32 -9.38
C GLU A 130 -0.17 -12.30 -10.53
N TYR A 131 -0.49 -11.06 -10.19
CA TYR A 131 -0.54 -9.94 -11.12
C TYR A 131 0.74 -9.12 -10.98
N GLN A 132 1.55 -9.12 -12.03
CA GLN A 132 2.81 -8.39 -12.06
C GLN A 132 2.55 -6.88 -12.12
N THR A 133 3.19 -6.15 -11.22
CA THR A 133 3.19 -4.69 -11.22
C THR A 133 4.28 -4.14 -12.14
N ARG A 134 4.08 -2.92 -12.63
CA ARG A 134 5.13 -2.14 -13.29
C ARG A 134 6.11 -1.67 -12.24
N TYR A 135 7.03 -2.53 -11.86
CA TYR A 135 7.94 -2.35 -10.73
C TYR A 135 8.52 -0.93 -10.59
N SER A 136 8.91 -0.27 -11.68
CA SER A 136 9.42 1.11 -11.68
C SER A 136 8.47 2.14 -11.04
N LYS A 137 7.15 1.92 -11.10
CA LYS A 137 6.15 2.79 -10.46
C LYS A 137 5.87 2.41 -9.00
N PHE A 138 6.20 1.18 -8.60
CA PHE A 138 5.86 0.61 -7.29
C PHE A 138 7.08 0.45 -6.38
N GLN A 139 8.10 1.31 -6.53
CA GLN A 139 9.35 1.21 -5.75
C GLN A 139 9.31 1.89 -4.36
N SER A 140 8.35 2.79 -4.13
CA SER A 140 8.19 3.49 -2.87
C SER A 140 6.70 3.70 -2.62
N VAL A 141 6.06 2.69 -2.06
CA VAL A 141 4.63 2.68 -1.79
C VAL A 141 4.41 2.86 -0.29
N ALA A 142 3.87 4.02 0.06
CA ALA A 142 3.47 4.45 1.39
C ALA A 142 2.12 3.86 1.80
N ASN A 143 1.17 3.93 0.87
CA ASN A 143 -0.18 3.46 0.96
C ASN A 143 -0.62 3.04 -0.45
N ILE A 144 -1.56 2.12 -0.52
CA ILE A 144 -2.13 1.60 -1.75
C ILE A 144 -3.64 1.57 -1.60
N THR A 145 -4.35 2.05 -2.62
CA THR A 145 -5.80 1.95 -2.72
C THR A 145 -6.13 1.00 -3.87
N LEU A 146 -6.89 -0.05 -3.55
CA LEU A 146 -7.38 -1.03 -4.50
C LEU A 146 -8.85 -0.73 -4.77
N HIS A 147 -9.20 -0.48 -6.03
CA HIS A 147 -10.57 -0.27 -6.46
C HIS A 147 -11.02 -1.44 -7.33
N PHE A 148 -12.11 -2.07 -6.93
CA PHE A 148 -12.76 -3.18 -7.59
C PHE A 148 -14.12 -2.69 -8.09
N PRO A 149 -14.23 -2.25 -9.35
CA PRO A 149 -15.46 -1.63 -9.85
C PRO A 149 -16.59 -2.64 -10.09
N ASP A 150 -16.27 -3.92 -10.31
CA ASP A 150 -17.23 -4.91 -10.78
C ASP A 150 -16.77 -6.34 -10.44
N SER A 151 -17.71 -7.29 -10.49
CA SER A 151 -17.52 -8.72 -10.24
C SER A 151 -17.59 -9.52 -11.56
N PHE A 152 -17.50 -10.85 -11.51
CA PHE A 152 -17.64 -11.70 -12.70
C PHE A 152 -19.10 -11.98 -13.11
N GLY A 153 -20.06 -11.42 -12.38
CA GLY A 153 -21.49 -11.59 -12.63
C GLY A 153 -22.34 -11.79 -11.37
N GLY A 154 -21.72 -11.80 -10.19
CA GLY A 154 -22.42 -11.80 -8.91
C GLY A 154 -22.91 -10.41 -8.51
N ASP A 155 -24.02 -10.37 -7.77
CA ASP A 155 -24.59 -9.12 -7.23
C ASP A 155 -23.70 -8.47 -6.14
N THR A 156 -22.75 -9.23 -5.60
CA THR A 156 -21.76 -8.77 -4.62
C THR A 156 -20.35 -9.20 -5.03
N THR A 157 -19.36 -8.47 -4.52
CA THR A 157 -17.95 -8.84 -4.64
C THR A 157 -17.45 -9.41 -3.33
N GLN A 158 -16.88 -10.62 -3.37
CA GLN A 158 -16.26 -11.29 -2.24
C GLN A 158 -14.75 -11.43 -2.45
N ILE A 159 -13.98 -11.14 -1.39
CA ILE A 159 -12.53 -11.27 -1.36
C ILE A 159 -12.11 -12.01 -0.08
N HIS A 160 -11.43 -13.15 -0.27
CA HIS A 160 -10.92 -13.97 0.83
C HIS A 160 -9.45 -13.72 1.16
N TYR A 161 -8.67 -13.20 0.20
CA TYR A 161 -7.25 -12.95 0.39
C TYR A 161 -6.76 -11.82 -0.51
N ILE A 162 -5.96 -10.92 0.08
CA ILE A 162 -5.16 -9.94 -0.65
C ILE A 162 -3.71 -10.07 -0.19
N GLY A 163 -2.83 -10.43 -1.12
CA GLY A 163 -1.40 -10.57 -0.90
C GLY A 163 -0.61 -9.55 -1.67
N PHE A 164 0.52 -9.14 -1.10
CA PHE A 164 1.54 -8.36 -1.79
C PHE A 164 2.89 -9.09 -1.75
N LYS A 165 3.48 -9.29 -2.93
CA LYS A 165 4.80 -9.87 -3.12
C LYS A 165 5.81 -8.75 -3.32
N GLY A 166 6.89 -8.72 -2.58
CA GLY A 166 7.87 -7.64 -2.67
C GLY A 166 8.76 -7.49 -1.45
N GLU A 167 9.31 -6.30 -1.27
CA GLU A 167 10.35 -6.03 -0.26
C GLU A 167 10.04 -4.73 0.49
N ALA A 168 10.07 -4.76 1.82
CA ALA A 168 9.98 -3.54 2.61
C ALA A 168 11.33 -2.81 2.61
N THR A 169 11.29 -1.48 2.51
CA THR A 169 12.48 -0.67 2.72
C THR A 169 12.75 -0.53 4.22
N GLN A 170 14.03 -0.62 4.64
CA GLN A 170 14.41 -0.59 6.06
C GLN A 170 14.24 0.78 6.72
N LEU A 171 13.77 1.80 5.99
CA LEU A 171 13.47 3.11 6.55
C LEU A 171 12.09 3.09 7.20
N LYS A 172 12.06 2.80 8.51
CA LYS A 172 10.88 3.09 9.33
C LYS A 172 10.61 4.59 9.27
N ARG A 173 9.36 4.96 8.97
CA ARG A 173 8.91 6.34 9.13
C ARG A 173 8.83 6.63 10.63
N ASP A 174 9.92 7.11 11.19
CA ASP A 174 9.87 7.79 12.48
C ASP A 174 8.99 9.03 12.25
N VAL A 175 7.87 9.11 12.98
CA VAL A 175 7.03 10.30 13.02
C VAL A 175 7.98 11.46 13.33
N VAL A 176 8.16 12.38 12.39
CA VAL A 176 9.00 13.57 12.57
C VAL A 176 8.50 14.30 13.81
N ALA A 177 9.13 14.02 14.94
CA ALA A 177 8.92 14.73 16.18
C ALA A 177 9.38 16.15 15.93
N THR A 178 8.41 17.07 15.84
CA THR A 178 8.57 18.48 16.17
C THR A 178 9.90 19.08 15.72
N ILE A 179 10.01 19.47 14.45
CA ILE A 179 10.89 20.58 14.11
C ILE A 179 10.28 21.85 14.73
N VAL A 180 10.56 22.04 16.02
CA VAL A 180 10.47 23.35 16.66
C VAL A 180 11.56 24.18 16.01
N TYR A 181 11.14 24.98 15.04
CA TYR A 181 11.94 26.06 14.52
C TYR A 181 11.95 27.14 15.61
N GLU A 182 12.89 27.07 16.55
CA GLU A 182 13.12 28.16 17.51
C GLU A 182 13.67 29.36 16.74
N ILE A 183 12.80 30.19 16.16
CA ILE A 183 13.17 31.56 15.84
C ILE A 183 12.94 32.39 17.09
N THR A 184 13.79 32.20 18.11
CA THR A 184 14.04 33.28 19.04
C THR A 184 15.29 34.01 18.55
N PRO A 185 15.17 35.26 18.04
CA PRO A 185 16.35 36.03 17.71
C PRO A 185 17.18 36.20 18.99
N ASN A 186 18.41 35.67 18.99
CA ASN A 186 19.36 35.89 20.07
C ASN A 186 19.82 37.37 20.02
N PRO A 187 19.51 38.21 21.01
CA PRO A 187 19.84 39.64 21.00
C PRO A 187 21.35 39.94 21.17
N SER A 188 22.21 38.92 21.15
CA SER A 188 23.66 39.07 21.37
C SER A 188 24.48 39.33 20.09
N ASP A 189 23.87 39.31 18.90
CA ASP A 189 24.61 39.43 17.62
C ASP A 189 24.69 40.86 17.05
N HIS A 190 24.23 41.87 17.79
CA HIS A 190 24.39 43.27 17.39
C HIS A 190 25.44 43.98 18.25
N LYS A 191 26.72 43.78 17.94
CA LYS A 191 27.77 44.71 18.39
C LYS A 191 27.78 45.93 17.47
N THR A 192 27.00 46.94 17.83
CA THR A 192 27.20 48.29 17.30
C THR A 192 28.57 48.79 17.78
N ARG A 193 29.47 49.06 16.83
CA ARG A 193 30.74 49.72 17.10
C ARG A 193 30.44 51.17 17.49
N ALA A 194 30.40 51.41 18.79
CA ALA A 194 30.31 52.75 19.35
C ALA A 194 31.54 53.55 18.97
N GLU A 195 31.30 54.69 18.34
CA GLU A 195 32.25 55.73 18.08
C GLU A 195 32.51 56.48 19.39
N THR A 196 33.76 56.59 19.82
CA THR A 196 34.20 57.64 20.75
C THR A 196 35.68 57.90 20.50
N GLY A 197 36.01 59.14 20.17
CA GLY A 197 37.30 59.54 19.62
C GLY A 197 38.34 59.95 20.65
N GLY A 198 39.48 60.43 20.14
CA GLY A 198 40.36 61.37 20.85
C GLY A 198 41.87 61.10 20.78
N GLY A 199 42.57 61.89 19.94
CA GLY A 199 43.97 62.35 20.11
C GLY A 199 45.08 61.29 20.01
N LEU A 200 46.34 61.57 19.66
CA LEU A 200 47.12 62.77 19.37
C LEU A 200 48.36 62.32 18.58
N SER A 201 48.99 63.24 17.83
CA SER A 201 50.22 63.00 17.08
C SER A 201 51.41 62.63 17.97
N HIS A 202 52.30 61.77 17.49
CA HIS A 202 53.71 61.81 17.89
C HIS A 202 54.62 61.70 16.67
N VAL A 203 55.59 62.62 16.64
CA VAL A 203 56.69 62.73 15.69
C VAL A 203 57.87 61.94 16.25
N GLU A 204 58.62 61.28 15.37
CA GLU A 204 60.09 61.15 15.42
C GLU A 204 60.60 61.00 13.98
#